data_AF-A0A938KT74-F1
#
_entry.id   AF-A0A938KT74-F1
#
_cell.length_a   1.000
_cell.length_b   1.000
_cell.length_c   1.000
_cell.angle_alpha   90.00
_cell.angle_beta   90.00
_cell.angle_gamma   90.00
#
_symmetry.space_group_name_H-M   'P 1'
#
loop_
_entity.id
_entity.type
_entity.pdbx_description
1 polymer ?
#
loop_
_entity_poly.entity_id
_entity_poly.type
_entity_poly.pdbx_seq_one_letter_code
_entity_poly.pdbx_strand_id
1 'polypeptide(L)' 'MDDFYGGERHRDREEVFSKRVRAGKRTYFFDVKSTRGNDYYLILTESKKGFD' A
#
# COMPACT_ATOMS: atom_id res chain seq x y z
N MET A 1 -14.22 -11.93 -4.07
CA MET A 1 -13.72 -11.45 -2.76
C MET A 1 -12.72 -10.30 -2.96
N ASP A 2 -12.95 -9.50 -3.99
CA ASP A 2 -13.43 -8.12 -3.95
C ASP A 2 -13.77 -7.58 -2.54
N ASP A 3 -13.33 -6.34 -2.32
CA ASP A 3 -13.82 -5.34 -1.37
C ASP A 3 -13.30 -5.27 0.08
N PHE A 4 -12.22 -5.97 0.47
CA PHE A 4 -11.69 -5.87 1.85
C PHE A 4 -10.54 -4.85 2.08
N TYR A 5 -10.30 -3.90 1.16
CA TYR A 5 -9.41 -2.73 1.41
C TYR A 5 -10.20 -1.44 1.71
N GLY A 6 -11.40 -1.59 2.28
CA GLY A 6 -12.22 -0.50 2.80
C GLY A 6 -12.66 -0.78 4.24
N GLY A 7 -11.91 -0.26 5.21
CA GLY A 7 -12.21 -0.28 6.65
C GLY A 7 -10.91 -0.08 7.45
N GLU A 8 -10.71 0.92 8.29
CA GLU A 8 -11.63 1.85 8.95
C GLU A 8 -10.91 3.20 9.15
N ARG A 9 -11.60 4.29 8.74
CA ARG A 9 -11.64 5.72 9.15
C ARG A 9 -10.68 6.30 10.22
N HIS A 10 -9.47 5.77 10.36
CA HIS A 10 -8.41 6.29 11.25
C HIS A 10 -7.01 6.26 10.63
N ARG A 11 -6.81 5.58 9.48
CA ARG A 11 -5.53 5.55 8.74
C ARG A 11 -5.35 6.69 7.73
N ASP A 12 -6.44 7.37 7.34
CA ASP A 12 -6.42 8.38 6.28
C ASP A 12 -5.55 9.61 6.62
N ARG A 13 -5.26 9.87 7.89
CA ARG A 13 -4.49 11.06 8.27
C ARG A 13 -2.99 10.92 8.01
N GLU A 14 -2.49 9.69 7.83
CA GLU A 14 -1.07 9.41 7.62
C GLU A 14 -0.79 8.83 6.22
N GLU A 15 -1.80 8.44 5.45
CA GLU A 15 -1.63 7.82 4.12
C GLU A 15 -1.85 8.85 3.00
N VAL A 16 -0.76 9.22 2.33
CA VAL A 16 -0.69 10.35 1.38
C VAL A 16 -0.89 9.87 -0.06
N PHE A 17 -0.41 8.67 -0.38
CA PHE A 17 -0.52 8.07 -1.71
C PHE A 17 -0.42 6.56 -1.61
N SER A 18 -1.18 5.83 -2.42
CA SER A 18 -1.00 4.39 -2.62
C SER A 18 -1.13 4.02 -4.09
N LYS A 19 -0.21 3.19 -4.59
CA LYS A 19 -0.26 2.67 -5.96
C LYS A 19 0.09 1.20 -6.01
N ARG A 20 -0.79 0.43 -6.65
CA ARG A 20 -0.57 -0.97 -7.00
C ARG A 20 0.01 -1.08 -8.41
N VAL A 21 1.10 -1.82 -8.56
CA VAL A 21 1.73 -2.11 -9.85
C VAL A 21 1.91 -3.61 -9.99
N ARG A 22 1.39 -4.20 -11.08
CA ARG A 22 1.63 -5.60 -11.42
C ARG A 22 2.84 -5.70 -12.34
N ALA A 23 3.76 -6.62 -12.04
CA ALA A 23 4.88 -6.97 -12.91
C ALA A 23 5.03 -8.50 -12.96
N GLY A 24 4.40 -9.12 -13.96
CA GLY A 24 4.35 -10.56 -14.10
C GLY A 24 3.71 -11.23 -12.87
N LYS A 25 4.47 -12.11 -12.20
CA LYS A 25 4.01 -12.83 -11.00
C LYS A 25 4.11 -12.02 -9.70
N ARG A 26 4.70 -10.82 -9.75
CA ARG A 26 4.86 -9.94 -8.58
C ARG A 26 3.85 -8.80 -8.65
N THR A 27 3.31 -8.43 -7.50
CA THR A 27 2.51 -7.23 -7.30
C THR A 27 3.24 -6.36 -6.30
N TYR A 28 3.53 -5.12 -6.70
CA TYR A 28 4.13 -4.10 -5.85
C TYR A 28 3.03 -3.18 -5.35
N PHE A 29 3.16 -2.78 -4.09
CA PHE A 29 2.33 -1.78 -3.45
C PHE A 29 3.28 -0.68 -2.97
N PHE A 30 3.12 0.51 -3.54
CA PHE A 30 3.88 1.70 -3.22
C PHE A 30 3.00 2.60 -2.37
N ASP A 31 3.30 2.72 -1.09
CA ASP A 31 2.56 3.56 -0.17
C ASP A 31 3.45 4.71 0.31
N VAL A 32 2.97 5.94 0.21
CA VAL A 32 3.61 7.13 0.80
C VAL A 32 2.82 7.50 2.03
N LYS A 33 3.52 7.65 3.14
CA LYS A 33 2.93 8.03 4.42
C LYS A 33 3.66 9.21 5.04
N SER A 34 2.97 9.96 5.89
CA SER A 34 3.55 11.04 6.68
C SER A 34 3.69 10.64 8.14
N THR A 35 4.77 11.07 8.79
CA THR A 35 4.87 11.05 10.24
C THR A 35 3.96 12.13 10.84
N ARG A 36 3.77 12.11 12.16
CA ARG A 36 3.10 13.22 12.88
C ARG A 36 3.83 14.57 12.72
N GLY A 37 5.11 14.54 12.36
CA GLY A 37 5.94 15.72 12.08
C GLY A 37 5.88 16.21 10.64
N ASN A 38 4.99 15.65 9.79
CA ASN A 38 4.89 15.91 8.35
C ASN A 38 6.11 15.48 7.51
N ASP A 39 6.97 14.60 8.05
CA ASP A 39 8.02 13.96 7.24
C ASP A 39 7.43 12.81 6.43
N TYR A 40 7.85 12.66 5.18
CA TYR A 40 7.33 11.62 4.30
C TYR A 40 8.26 10.42 4.24
N TYR A 41 7.66 9.23 4.19
CA TYR A 41 8.37 7.98 3.98
C TYR A 41 7.63 7.08 3.01
N LEU A 42 8.39 6.23 2.33
CA LEU A 42 7.88 5.26 1.36
C LEU A 42 7.89 3.85 1.99
N ILE A 43 6.77 3.15 1.85
CA ILE A 43 6.67 1.71 2.08
C ILE A 43 6.55 1.04 0.72
N LEU A 44 7.41 0.06 0.48
CA LEU A 44 7.31 -0.83 -0.66
C LEU A 44 6.99 -2.24 -0.17
N THR A 45 5.81 -2.72 -0.52
CA THR A 45 5.43 -4.12 -0.27
C THR A 45 5.43 -4.88 -1.58
N GLU A 46 6.08 -6.05 -1.60
CA GLU A 46 6.02 -6.96 -2.74
C GLU A 46 5.27 -8.23 -2.34
N SER A 47 4.28 -8.61 -3.15
CA SER A 47 3.65 -9.91 -3.10
C SER A 47 4.01 -10.69 -4.36
N LYS A 48 4.57 -11.89 -4.19
CA LYS A 48 4.79 -12.83 -5.28
C LYS A 48 3.67 -13.86 -5.25
N LYS A 49 2.91 -13.98 -6.34
CA LYS A 49 1.94 -15.08 -6.46
C LYS A 49 2.72 -16.40 -6.49
N GLY A 50 2.44 -17.28 -5.53
CA GLY A 50 3.02 -18.62 -5.45
C GLY A 50 2.81 -19.37 -6.76
N PHE A 51 3.76 -20.25 -7.08
CA PHE A 51 3.57 -21.25 -8.12
C PHE A 51 2.75 -22.36 -7.46
N ASP A 52 1.43 -22.28 -7.55
CA ASP A 52 0.61 -23.48 -7.61
C ASP A 52 0.46 -23.81 -9.10
#